data_AF-A0A914XLU4-F1
#
_entry.id   AF-A0A914XLU4-F1
#
_cell.length_a   1.000
_cell.length_b   1.000
_cell.length_c   1.000
_cell.angle_alpha   90.00
_cell.angle_beta   90.00
_cell.angle_gamma   90.00
#
_symmetry.space_group_name_H-M   'P 1'
#
loop_
_entity.id
_entity.type
_entity.pdbx_description
1 polymer ?
#
loop_
_entity_poly.entity_id
_entity_poly.type
_entity_poly.pdbx_seq_one_letter_code
_entity_poly.pdbx_strand_id
1 'polypeptide(L)'
;MYVEIQEAVCFLCSFLYDKIPRRRVDMFAERLANLLYSGYADDRQAVDEGSRRVDVKVRGHTDRLILLAADMVQLDKEELLAFLPSSSPNSLT
;
A
#
# COMPACT_ATOMS: atom_id res chain seq x y z
N MET A 1 12.68 7.84 4.37
CA MET A 1 11.82 6.64 4.33
C MET A 1 10.43 6.85 4.94
N TYR A 2 10.25 7.62 6.01
CA TYR A 2 8.91 7.91 6.57
C TYR A 2 8.03 8.72 5.60
N VAL A 3 8.62 9.75 4.97
CA VAL A 3 7.93 10.61 3.99
C VAL A 3 7.50 9.79 2.76
N GLU A 4 8.35 8.90 2.27
CA GLU A 4 8.09 8.06 1.10
C GLU A 4 6.94 7.08 1.36
N ILE A 5 6.87 6.50 2.57
CA ILE A 5 5.73 5.66 2.98
C ILE A 5 4.47 6.51 3.06
N GLN A 6 4.54 7.70 3.66
CA GLN A 6 3.40 8.61 3.79
C GLN A 6 2.86 9.01 2.41
N GLU A 7 3.73 9.44 1.49
CA GLU A 7 3.34 9.82 0.12
C GLU A 7 2.73 8.63 -0.64
N ALA A 8 3.31 7.43 -0.53
CA ALA A 8 2.78 6.23 -1.18
C ALA A 8 1.39 5.85 -0.65
N VAL A 9 1.20 5.90 0.68
CA VAL A 9 -0.09 5.61 1.31
C VAL A 9 -1.12 6.69 0.98
N CYS A 10 -0.74 7.97 1.00
CA CYS A 10 -1.61 9.07 0.60
C CYS A 10 -2.05 8.94 -0.86
N PHE A 11 -1.11 8.61 -1.76
CA PHE A 11 -1.42 8.34 -3.16
C PHE A 11 -2.44 7.19 -3.29
N LEU A 12 -2.23 6.08 -2.58
CA LEU A 12 -3.14 4.94 -2.63
C LEU A 12 -4.54 5.27 -2.05
N CYS A 13 -4.59 6.01 -0.94
CA CYS A 13 -5.85 6.43 -0.31
C CYS A 13 -6.62 7.45 -1.15
N SER A 14 -5.94 8.20 -2.03
CA SER A 14 -6.60 9.15 -2.94
C SER A 14 -7.64 8.49 -3.86
N PHE A 15 -7.47 7.20 -4.18
CA PHE A 15 -8.42 6.42 -4.96
C PHE A 15 -9.60 5.88 -4.14
N LEU A 16 -9.49 5.89 -2.81
CA LEU A 16 -10.47 5.33 -1.89
C LEU A 16 -11.36 6.40 -1.24
N TYR A 17 -10.84 7.62 -1.09
CA TYR A 17 -11.64 8.75 -0.64
C TYR A 17 -12.84 8.98 -1.58
N ASP A 18 -13.96 9.40 -1.01
CA ASP A 18 -15.27 9.56 -1.67
C ASP A 18 -15.92 8.26 -2.20
N LYS A 19 -15.23 7.11 -2.13
CA LYS A 19 -15.78 5.77 -2.42
C LYS A 19 -16.07 4.99 -1.16
N ILE A 20 -15.15 5.07 -0.20
CA ILE A 20 -15.23 4.39 1.10
C ILE A 20 -15.37 5.46 2.19
N PRO A 21 -16.11 5.18 3.29
CA PRO A 21 -16.21 6.11 4.42
C PRO A 21 -14.84 6.59 4.89
N ARG A 22 -14.64 7.91 4.93
CA ARG A 22 -13.34 8.55 5.22
C ARG A 22 -12.63 7.96 6.44
N ARG A 23 -13.36 7.77 7.54
CA ARG A 23 -12.82 7.16 8.76
C ARG A 23 -12.21 5.77 8.53
N ARG A 24 -12.80 4.94 7.66
CA ARG A 24 -12.27 3.62 7.31
C ARG A 24 -11.02 3.73 6.44
N VAL A 25 -10.99 4.70 5.52
CA VAL A 25 -9.81 5.00 4.70
C VAL A 25 -8.65 5.50 5.58
N ASP A 26 -8.92 6.38 6.55
CA ASP A 26 -7.91 6.88 7.49
C ASP A 26 -7.34 5.73 8.35
N MET A 27 -8.20 4.85 8.87
CA MET A 27 -7.77 3.66 9.61
C MET A 27 -6.94 2.71 8.73
N PHE A 28 -7.36 2.49 7.48
CA PHE A 28 -6.62 1.68 6.52
C PHE A 28 -5.23 2.28 6.24
N ALA A 29 -5.15 3.60 6.02
CA ALA A 29 -3.92 4.32 5.78
C ALA A 29 -2.93 4.14 6.94
N GLU A 30 -3.40 4.30 8.17
CA GLU A 30 -2.59 4.10 9.37
C GLU A 30 -2.05 2.66 9.46
N ARG A 31 -2.89 1.65 9.20
CA ARG A 31 -2.46 0.24 9.22
C ARG A 31 -1.45 -0.08 8.13
N LEU A 32 -1.69 0.40 6.91
CA LEU A 32 -0.78 0.17 5.79
C LEU A 32 0.58 0.84 6.02
N ALA A 33 0.60 2.08 6.51
CA ALA A 33 1.85 2.78 6.82
C ALA A 33 2.68 2.05 7.89
N ASN A 34 2.02 1.54 8.93
CA ASN A 34 2.68 0.77 9.99
C ASN A 34 3.25 -0.56 9.48
N LEU A 35 2.49 -1.29 8.65
CA LEU A 35 2.96 -2.54 8.03
C LEU A 35 4.17 -2.31 7.12
N LEU A 36 4.12 -1.27 6.29
CA LEU A 36 5.25 -0.89 5.44
C LEU A 36 6.47 -0.53 6.29
N TYR A 37 6.30 0.32 7.29
CA TYR A 37 7.39 0.73 8.18
C TYR A 37 8.04 -0.46 8.89
N SER A 38 7.24 -1.40 9.41
CA SER A 38 7.73 -2.63 10.06
C SER A 38 8.50 -3.51 9.09
N GLY A 39 7.97 -3.74 7.88
CA GLY A 39 8.64 -4.55 6.88
C GLY A 39 10.01 -3.98 6.51
N TYR A 40 10.13 -2.65 6.39
CA TYR A 40 11.42 -2.01 6.15
C TYR A 40 12.36 -2.00 7.36
N ALA A 41 11.82 -1.99 8.58
CA ALA A 41 12.64 -2.04 9.79
C ALA A 41 13.33 -3.41 9.94
N ASP A 42 12.64 -4.49 9.54
CA ASP A 42 13.22 -5.83 9.46
C ASP A 42 14.24 -5.95 8.32
N ASP A 43 13.94 -5.37 7.14
CA ASP A 43 14.85 -5.38 5.98
C ASP A 43 16.12 -4.54 6.19
N ARG A 44 16.11 -3.59 7.13
CA ARG A 44 17.29 -2.80 7.52
C ARG A 44 18.41 -3.65 8.11
N GLN A 45 18.13 -4.85 8.61
CA GLN A 45 19.18 -5.77 9.07
C GLN A 45 19.84 -6.55 7.93
N ALA A 46 19.27 -6.54 6.71
CA ALA A 46 19.61 -7.51 5.68
C ALA A 46 20.55 -7.01 4.57
N VAL A 47 20.58 -5.72 4.18
CA VAL A 47 21.36 -5.31 2.99
C VAL A 47 21.98 -3.91 3.08
N ASP A 48 23.27 -3.91 2.71
CA ASP A 48 24.20 -2.81 2.48
C ASP A 48 23.73 -1.79 1.42
N GLU A 49 24.40 -0.65 1.42
CA GLU A 49 24.08 0.64 0.77
C GLU A 49 23.69 0.59 -0.73
N GLY A 50 22.71 1.41 -1.13
CA GLY A 50 22.73 2.00 -2.48
C GLY A 50 21.42 2.20 -3.23
N SER A 51 20.40 1.35 -3.08
CA SER A 51 19.15 1.54 -3.85
C SER A 51 17.97 0.81 -3.22
N ARG A 52 17.23 1.52 -2.37
CA ARG A 52 15.96 1.03 -1.82
C ARG A 52 14.86 1.41 -2.80
N ARG A 53 14.53 0.51 -3.73
CA ARG A 53 13.35 0.65 -4.58
C ARG A 53 12.11 0.23 -3.80
N VAL A 54 11.13 1.13 -3.73
CA VAL A 54 9.78 0.84 -3.23
C VAL A 54 8.94 0.40 -4.43
N ASP A 55 8.96 -0.90 -4.72
CA ASP A 55 8.09 -1.45 -5.77
C ASP A 55 6.69 -1.69 -5.18
N VAL A 56 5.81 -0.70 -5.29
CA VAL A 56 4.35 -0.90 -5.12
C VAL A 56 3.82 -1.57 -6.38
N LYS A 57 4.07 -2.87 -6.53
CA LYS A 57 3.41 -3.68 -7.55
C LYS A 57 2.04 -4.08 -7.04
N VAL A 58 1.00 -3.57 -7.68
CA VAL A 58 -0.31 -4.22 -7.70
C VAL A 58 -0.10 -5.55 -8.45
N ARG A 59 -0.31 -6.68 -7.76
CA ARG A 59 0.10 -8.08 -8.11
C ARG A 59 1.48 -8.52 -7.62
N GLY A 60 1.82 -8.30 -6.33
CA GLY A 60 3.08 -8.73 -5.66
C GLY A 60 3.06 -8.74 -4.11
N HIS A 61 4.22 -8.76 -3.42
CA HIS A 61 4.34 -8.75 -1.93
C HIS A 61 3.57 -7.59 -1.28
N THR A 62 3.52 -6.45 -1.97
CA THR A 62 2.79 -5.24 -1.54
C THR A 62 1.27 -5.45 -1.52
N ASP A 63 0.71 -6.32 -2.39
CA ASP A 63 -0.71 -6.70 -2.30
C ASP A 63 -1.01 -7.40 -0.99
N ARG A 64 -0.09 -8.23 -0.49
CA ARG A 64 -0.31 -8.89 0.80
C ARG A 64 -0.43 -7.88 1.92
N LEU A 65 0.40 -6.83 1.93
CA LEU A 65 0.33 -5.77 2.93
C LEU A 65 -0.94 -4.93 2.79
N ILE A 66 -1.37 -4.63 1.56
CA ILE A 66 -2.64 -3.94 1.28
C ILE A 66 -3.83 -4.77 1.75
N LEU A 67 -3.88 -6.05 1.42
CA LEU A 67 -4.96 -6.97 1.81
C LEU A 67 -4.96 -7.23 3.32
N LEU A 68 -3.79 -7.31 3.96
CA LEU A 68 -3.66 -7.40 5.42
C LEU A 68 -4.17 -6.14 6.10
N ALA A 69 -3.77 -4.95 5.60
CA ALA A 69 -4.28 -3.68 6.13
C ALA A 69 -5.80 -3.60 6.01
N ALA A 70 -6.37 -4.06 4.88
CA ALA A 70 -7.81 -4.13 4.67
C ALA A 70 -8.50 -5.07 5.67
N ASP A 71 -7.95 -6.27 5.92
CA ASP A 71 -8.48 -7.19 6.94
C ASP A 71 -8.50 -6.57 8.34
N MET A 72 -7.42 -5.87 8.72
CA MET A 72 -7.29 -5.23 10.03
C MET A 72 -8.36 -4.15 10.29
N VAL A 73 -8.94 -3.59 9.22
CA VAL A 73 -9.99 -2.57 9.29
C VAL A 73 -11.35 -3.07 8.76
N GLN A 74 -11.47 -4.38 8.54
CA GLN A 74 -12.67 -5.04 8.01
C GLN A 74 -13.17 -4.39 6.72
N LEU A 75 -12.26 -4.04 5.83
CA LEU A 75 -12.54 -3.41 4.54
C LEU A 75 -12.62 -4.48 3.47
N ASP A 76 -13.68 -4.41 2.65
CA ASP A 76 -13.92 -5.44 1.64
C ASP A 76 -12.81 -5.39 0.58
N LYS A 77 -12.19 -6.55 0.35
CA LYS A 77 -11.01 -6.67 -0.51
C LYS A 77 -11.36 -6.49 -1.97
N GLU A 78 -12.54 -6.96 -2.38
CA GLU A 78 -13.00 -6.86 -3.76
C GLU A 78 -13.36 -5.40 -4.08
N GLU A 79 -14.05 -4.74 -3.16
CA GLU A 79 -14.35 -3.30 -3.21
C GLU A 79 -13.06 -2.47 -3.28
N LEU A 80 -12.08 -2.76 -2.41
CA LEU A 80 -10.80 -2.05 -2.39
C LEU A 80 -10.03 -2.23 -3.71
N LEU A 81 -9.91 -3.47 -4.18
CA LEU A 81 -9.21 -3.77 -5.44
C LEU A 81 -9.92 -3.19 -6.67
N ALA A 82 -11.25 -3.05 -6.63
CA ALA A 82 -12.01 -2.44 -7.71
C ALA A 82 -11.75 -0.92 -7.84
N PHE A 83 -11.42 -0.24 -6.75
CA PHE A 83 -11.11 1.19 -6.76
C PHE A 83 -9.65 1.51 -7.02
N LEU A 84 -8.74 0.55 -6.79
CA LEU A 84 -7.34 0.75 -7.09
C LEU A 84 -7.07 0.70 -8.60
N PRO A 85 -6.14 1.54 -9.10
CA PRO A 85 -5.75 1.48 -10.49
C PRO A 85 -5.12 0.12 -10.78
N SER A 86 -5.73 -0.64 -11.69
CA SER A 86 -5.17 -1.90 -12.14
C SER A 86 -3.92 -1.63 -12.97
N SER A 87 -2.79 -2.22 -12.57
CA SER A 87 -1.61 -2.25 -13.43
C SER A 87 -1.86 -3.27 -14.55
N SER A 88 -2.55 -2.86 -15.61
CA SER A 88 -2.59 -3.63 -16.84
C SER A 88 -1.15 -3.72 -17.41
N PRO A 89 -0.60 -4.92 -17.65
CA PRO A 89 0.72 -5.09 -18.27
C PRO A 89 0.62 -4.95 -19.80
N ASN A 90 -0.13 -3.97 -20.31
CA ASN A 90 -0.32 -3.76 -21.74
C ASN A 90 -0.23 -2.27 -22.08
N SER A 91 1.00 -1.77 -22.19
CA SER A 91 1.36 -0.64 -23.05
C SER A 91 2.88 -0.53 -23.01
N LEU A 92 3.56 -1.33 -23.83
CA LEU A 92 4.79 -0.99 -24.55
C LEU A 92 5.01 -2.13 -25.55
N THR A 93 4.57 -1.86 -26.77
CA THR A 93 5.16 -2.36 -28.02
C THR A 93 6.68 -2.32 -27.98
#